data_AF-A0A7S0VS06-F1
#
_entry.id   AF-A0A7S0VS06-F1
#
_cell.length_a   1.000
_cell.length_b   1.000
_cell.length_c   1.000
_cell.angle_alpha   90.00
_cell.angle_beta   90.00
_cell.angle_gamma   90.00
#
_symmetry.space_group_name_H-M   'P 1'
#
loop_
_entity.id
_entity.type
_entity.pdbx_description
1 polymer ?
#
loop_
_entity_poly.entity_id
_entity_poly.type
_entity_poly.pdbx_seq_one_letter_code
_entity_poly.pdbx_strand_id
1 'polypeptide(L)'
;MSEPNNTAMLGSGSIQMTYAAQLSSAYSRIKDYLSTVRAKRKPWHELIDRNAISKPATLGEATTRIRKNVNYFKLNYIIIILNTTVLSFLMHPSSLIVLLLLSASWAYVFLVRQGPLVINGKTLSEREKLLSMSALTFIMIFFVTSIGTVFFSAISLSIALVVVHGALREPDNLFLDDSDSQGSAFSLFPSSFPTPSLASNV
;
A
#
# COMPACT_ATOMS: atom_id res chain seq x y z
N MET A 1 56.58 0.38 -21.20
CA MET A 1 55.66 1.53 -21.05
C MET A 1 54.26 0.95 -20.99
N SER A 2 53.69 0.82 -19.79
CA SER A 2 52.40 0.13 -19.55
C SER A 2 51.32 1.18 -19.28
N GLU A 3 50.33 1.29 -20.16
CA GLU A 3 49.18 2.18 -20.00
C GLU A 3 48.31 1.78 -18.79
N PRO A 4 47.81 2.73 -17.99
CA PRO A 4 46.86 2.44 -16.94
C PRO A 4 45.45 2.22 -17.52
N ASN A 5 44.80 1.16 -17.05
CA ASN A 5 43.49 0.70 -17.48
C ASN A 5 42.36 1.64 -16.99
N ASN A 6 41.90 2.56 -17.85
CA ASN A 6 40.87 3.57 -17.57
C ASN A 6 39.41 3.02 -17.52
N THR A 7 39.20 1.72 -17.62
CA THR A 7 37.85 1.12 -17.71
C THR A 7 37.09 1.09 -16.38
N ALA A 8 37.76 1.20 -15.23
CA ALA A 8 37.11 1.15 -13.91
C ALA A 8 36.31 2.42 -13.54
N MET A 9 36.64 3.58 -14.13
CA MET A 9 36.04 4.88 -13.77
C MET A 9 34.75 5.21 -14.55
N LEU A 10 34.47 4.50 -15.65
CA LEU A 10 33.26 4.72 -16.47
C LEU A 10 32.04 3.90 -16.01
N GLY A 11 32.26 2.83 -15.23
CA GLY A 11 31.21 1.94 -14.75
C GLY A 11 30.47 2.44 -13.49
N SER A 12 31.14 3.17 -12.60
CA SER A 12 30.52 3.67 -11.36
C SER A 12 29.58 4.86 -11.62
N GLY A 13 29.97 5.78 -12.51
CA GLY A 13 29.16 6.96 -12.86
C GLY A 13 27.86 6.63 -13.58
N SER A 14 27.86 5.62 -14.46
CA SER A 14 26.67 5.18 -15.20
C SER A 14 25.65 4.46 -14.30
N ILE A 15 26.12 3.65 -13.36
CA ILE A 15 25.28 2.95 -12.37
C ILE A 15 24.65 3.96 -11.40
N GLN A 16 25.42 4.90 -10.86
CA GLN A 16 24.93 5.91 -9.91
C GLN A 16 23.92 6.88 -10.56
N MET A 17 24.12 7.21 -11.84
CA MET A 17 23.19 8.03 -12.64
C MET A 17 21.87 7.28 -12.95
N THR A 18 21.93 5.97 -13.15
CA THR A 18 20.74 5.12 -13.37
C THR A 18 19.87 5.03 -12.12
N TYR A 19 20.46 4.84 -10.94
CA TYR A 19 19.70 4.82 -9.67
C TYR A 19 19.08 6.18 -9.34
N ALA A 20 19.81 7.27 -9.54
CA ALA A 20 19.28 8.62 -9.32
C ALA A 20 18.09 8.92 -10.24
N ALA A 21 18.15 8.50 -11.51
CA ALA A 21 17.06 8.64 -12.46
C ALA A 21 15.84 7.75 -12.13
N GLN A 22 16.08 6.54 -11.63
CA GLN A 22 15.01 5.66 -11.15
C GLN A 22 14.31 6.22 -9.91
N LEU A 23 15.07 6.77 -8.96
CA LEU A 23 14.52 7.41 -7.76
C LEU A 23 13.76 8.70 -8.10
N SER A 24 14.28 9.54 -8.98
CA SER A 24 13.61 10.78 -9.38
C SER A 24 12.31 10.50 -10.14
N SER A 25 12.30 9.50 -11.03
CA SER A 25 11.09 9.08 -11.74
C SER A 25 10.07 8.38 -10.83
N ALA A 26 10.52 7.60 -9.83
CA ALA A 26 9.63 7.06 -8.80
C ALA A 26 9.01 8.19 -7.96
N TYR A 27 9.82 9.17 -7.55
CA TYR A 27 9.36 10.33 -6.80
C TYR A 27 8.34 11.16 -7.59
N SER A 28 8.59 11.43 -8.87
CA SER A 28 7.66 12.19 -9.71
C SER A 28 6.33 11.44 -9.84
N ARG A 29 6.35 10.13 -10.09
CA ARG A 29 5.14 9.30 -10.14
C ARG A 29 4.34 9.34 -8.84
N ILE A 30 5.02 9.25 -7.69
CA ILE A 30 4.37 9.36 -6.37
C ILE A 30 3.76 10.74 -6.19
N LYS A 31 4.48 11.80 -6.56
CA LYS A 31 4.00 13.18 -6.47
C LYS A 31 2.77 13.41 -7.34
N ASP A 32 2.78 12.91 -8.58
CA ASP A 32 1.67 13.00 -9.52
C ASP A 32 0.45 12.18 -9.06
N TYR A 33 0.70 11.02 -8.45
CA TYR A 33 -0.36 10.24 -7.83
C TYR A 33 -0.98 10.98 -6.64
N LEU A 34 -0.16 11.54 -5.75
CA LEU A 34 -0.64 12.30 -4.59
C LEU A 34 -1.39 13.57 -5.00
N SER A 35 -0.95 14.27 -6.05
CA SER A 35 -1.66 15.43 -6.58
C SER A 35 -3.02 15.03 -7.16
N THR A 36 -3.07 13.91 -7.88
CA THR A 36 -4.32 13.33 -8.41
C THR A 36 -5.27 12.92 -7.29
N VAL A 37 -4.77 12.23 -6.25
CA VAL A 37 -5.58 11.83 -5.09
C VAL A 37 -6.11 13.07 -4.36
N ARG A 38 -5.27 14.11 -4.18
CA ARG A 38 -5.67 15.36 -3.54
C ARG A 38 -6.75 16.10 -4.35
N ALA A 39 -6.64 16.11 -5.68
CA ALA A 39 -7.61 16.74 -6.57
C ALA A 39 -8.94 15.99 -6.63
N LYS A 40 -8.90 14.64 -6.59
CA LYS A 40 -10.11 13.80 -6.69
C LYS A 40 -10.84 13.59 -5.35
N ARG A 41 -10.17 13.82 -4.22
CA ARG A 41 -10.77 13.63 -2.89
C ARG A 41 -11.83 14.71 -2.64
N LYS A 42 -12.96 14.32 -2.04
CA LYS A 42 -13.99 15.27 -1.60
C LYS A 42 -13.48 16.17 -0.48
N PRO A 43 -13.96 17.42 -0.40
CA PRO A 43 -13.61 18.33 0.69
C PRO A 43 -13.89 17.72 2.08
N TRP A 44 -12.99 17.92 3.05
CA TRP A 44 -13.16 17.34 4.39
C TRP A 44 -14.35 17.94 5.17
N HIS A 45 -14.69 19.20 4.93
CA HIS A 45 -15.83 19.83 5.58
C HIS A 45 -17.15 19.18 5.18
N GLU A 46 -17.24 18.68 3.94
CA GLU A 46 -18.40 17.93 3.45
C GLU A 46 -18.50 16.57 4.14
N LEU A 47 -17.36 15.89 4.35
CA LEU A 47 -17.33 14.65 5.10
C LEU A 47 -17.82 14.86 6.55
N ILE A 48 -17.31 15.90 7.23
CA ILE A 48 -17.55 16.15 8.67
C ILE A 48 -18.73 17.11 8.88
N ASP A 49 -19.64 17.23 7.92
CA ASP A 49 -20.81 18.09 8.08
C ASP A 49 -21.78 17.47 9.09
N ARG A 50 -21.87 18.11 10.26
CA ARG A 50 -22.71 17.68 11.38
C ARG A 50 -24.20 17.84 11.10
N ASN A 51 -24.59 18.76 10.21
CA ASN A 51 -25.99 19.00 9.89
C ASN A 51 -26.59 17.85 9.06
N ALA A 52 -25.74 17.12 8.33
CA ALA A 52 -26.12 15.97 7.54
C ALA A 52 -26.04 14.64 8.32
N ILE A 53 -25.92 14.67 9.66
CA ILE A 53 -25.94 13.47 10.49
C ILE A 53 -27.35 13.21 11.00
N SER A 54 -27.95 12.09 10.62
CA SER A 54 -29.28 11.67 11.08
C SER A 54 -29.33 10.16 11.36
N LYS A 55 -30.16 9.75 12.32
CA LYS A 55 -30.29 8.33 12.68
C LYS A 55 -31.13 7.61 11.59
N PRO A 56 -30.64 6.51 10.98
CA PRO A 56 -31.43 5.74 10.03
C PRO A 56 -32.63 5.11 10.75
N ALA A 57 -33.80 5.15 10.12
CA ALA A 57 -35.03 4.57 10.65
C ALA A 57 -35.04 3.04 10.58
N THR A 58 -34.34 2.47 9.59
CA THR A 58 -34.28 1.01 9.36
C THR A 58 -32.87 0.53 8.99
N LEU A 59 -32.62 -0.77 9.11
CA LEU A 59 -31.38 -1.39 8.64
C LEU A 59 -31.22 -1.31 7.11
N GLY A 60 -32.33 -1.40 6.35
CA GLY A 60 -32.33 -1.24 4.89
C GLY A 60 -31.92 0.17 4.47
N GLU A 61 -32.37 1.17 5.22
CA GLU A 61 -31.93 2.55 5.02
C GLU A 61 -30.45 2.72 5.36
N ALA A 62 -30.00 2.22 6.52
CA ALA A 62 -28.60 2.31 6.93
C ALA A 62 -27.65 1.71 5.88
N THR A 63 -27.97 0.53 5.35
CA THR A 63 -27.17 -0.13 4.29
C THR A 63 -27.16 0.67 2.99
N THR A 64 -28.28 1.28 2.61
CA THR A 64 -28.36 2.17 1.45
C THR A 64 -27.50 3.43 1.63
N ARG A 65 -27.56 4.05 2.82
CA ARG A 65 -26.73 5.21 3.19
C ARG A 65 -25.24 4.85 3.15
N ILE A 66 -24.85 3.71 3.74
CA ILE A 66 -23.47 3.20 3.70
C ILE A 66 -22.98 3.08 2.25
N ARG A 67 -23.76 2.42 1.36
CA ARG A 67 -23.37 2.21 -0.04
C ARG A 67 -23.15 3.54 -0.78
N LYS A 68 -24.08 4.49 -0.63
CA LYS A 68 -23.97 5.82 -1.26
C LYS A 68 -22.76 6.58 -0.73
N ASN A 69 -22.60 6.65 0.58
CA ASN A 69 -21.49 7.37 1.22
C ASN A 69 -20.12 6.76 0.94
N VAL A 70 -20.00 5.42 0.87
CA VAL A 70 -18.74 4.74 0.51
C VAL A 70 -18.30 5.06 -0.91
N ASN A 71 -19.23 5.11 -1.86
CA ASN A 71 -18.90 5.48 -3.23
C ASN A 71 -18.51 6.96 -3.34
N TYR A 72 -19.26 7.84 -2.66
CA TYR A 72 -19.04 9.27 -2.73
C TYR A 72 -17.75 9.72 -2.03
N PHE A 73 -17.51 9.26 -0.80
CA PHE A 73 -16.34 9.61 0.01
C PHE A 73 -15.20 8.59 -0.08
N LYS A 74 -15.17 7.76 -1.14
CA LYS A 74 -14.23 6.65 -1.33
C LYS A 74 -12.78 7.01 -0.99
N LEU A 75 -12.26 8.10 -1.56
CA LEU A 75 -10.88 8.54 -1.31
C LEU A 75 -10.67 9.05 0.12
N ASN A 76 -11.64 9.74 0.71
CA ASN A 76 -11.56 10.17 2.11
C ASN A 76 -11.54 8.97 3.06
N TYR A 77 -12.37 7.95 2.82
CA TYR A 77 -12.37 6.73 3.61
C TYR A 77 -11.08 5.93 3.48
N ILE A 78 -10.51 5.82 2.27
CA ILE A 78 -9.18 5.20 2.09
C ILE A 78 -8.12 5.95 2.90
N ILE A 79 -8.16 7.28 2.90
CA ILE A 79 -7.23 8.10 3.70
C ILE A 79 -7.45 7.84 5.20
N ILE A 80 -8.69 7.73 5.68
CA ILE A 80 -8.99 7.42 7.10
C ILE A 80 -8.47 6.03 7.47
N ILE A 81 -8.71 5.01 6.65
CA ILE A 81 -8.24 3.64 6.87
C ILE A 81 -6.71 3.61 6.92
N LEU A 82 -6.04 4.29 5.98
CA LEU A 82 -4.59 4.37 5.95
C LEU A 82 -4.03 5.08 7.19
N ASN A 83 -4.58 6.24 7.55
CA ASN A 83 -4.11 6.99 8.73
C ASN A 83 -4.34 6.21 10.03
N THR A 84 -5.51 5.60 10.18
CA THR A 84 -5.82 4.77 11.35
C THR A 84 -4.86 3.59 11.44
N THR A 85 -4.58 2.92 10.31
CA THR A 85 -3.60 1.82 10.25
C THR A 85 -2.20 2.28 10.64
N VAL A 86 -1.71 3.38 10.06
CA VAL A 86 -0.38 3.94 10.37
C VAL A 86 -0.29 4.32 11.84
N LEU A 87 -1.30 5.01 12.38
CA LEU A 87 -1.34 5.40 13.79
C LEU A 87 -1.35 4.18 14.71
N SER A 88 -2.12 3.12 14.39
CA SER A 88 -2.09 1.89 15.15
C SER A 88 -0.68 1.29 15.20
N PHE A 89 0.03 1.20 14.07
CA PHE A 89 1.42 0.72 14.07
C PHE A 89 2.36 1.65 14.84
N LEU A 90 2.21 2.97 14.74
CA LEU A 90 3.00 3.95 15.51
C LEU A 90 2.81 3.80 17.03
N MET A 91 1.62 3.40 17.47
CA MET A 91 1.34 3.12 18.88
C MET A 91 1.92 1.79 19.38
N HIS A 92 2.48 0.96 18.50
CA HIS A 92 3.08 -0.33 18.82
C HIS A 92 4.56 -0.38 18.37
N PRO A 93 5.48 0.27 19.12
CA PRO A 93 6.88 0.42 18.71
C PRO A 93 7.62 -0.91 18.54
N SER A 94 7.29 -1.96 19.31
CA SER A 94 7.87 -3.30 19.13
C SER A 94 7.54 -3.90 17.76
N SER A 95 6.30 -3.78 17.32
CA SER A 95 5.85 -4.23 16.00
C SER A 95 6.56 -3.48 14.88
N LEU A 96 6.79 -2.17 15.05
CA LEU A 96 7.55 -1.37 14.07
C LEU A 96 9.01 -1.77 13.98
N ILE A 97 9.68 -2.01 15.12
CA ILE A 97 11.08 -2.44 15.13
C ILE A 97 11.22 -3.77 14.39
N VAL A 98 10.37 -4.75 14.71
CA VAL A 98 10.40 -6.07 14.04
C VAL A 98 10.12 -5.93 12.55
N LEU A 99 9.13 -5.12 12.15
CA LEU A 99 8.83 -4.87 10.74
C LEU A 99 10.03 -4.24 10.01
N LEU A 100 10.68 -3.23 10.63
CA LEU A 100 11.83 -2.55 10.06
C LEU A 100 13.03 -3.49 9.91
N LEU A 101 13.33 -4.30 10.94
CA LEU A 101 14.41 -5.29 10.88
C LEU A 101 14.15 -6.36 9.83
N LEU A 102 12.89 -6.79 9.71
CA LEU A 102 12.49 -7.76 8.69
C LEU A 102 12.63 -7.17 7.28
N SER A 103 12.10 -5.96 7.05
CA SER A 103 12.26 -5.26 5.76
C SER A 103 13.73 -5.02 5.42
N ALA A 104 14.55 -4.62 6.39
CA ALA A 104 15.99 -4.45 6.20
C ALA A 104 16.67 -5.77 5.85
N SER A 105 16.27 -6.89 6.48
CA SER A 105 16.79 -8.22 6.18
C SER A 105 16.46 -8.63 4.74
N TRP A 106 15.22 -8.44 4.30
CA TRP A 106 14.82 -8.68 2.91
C TRP A 106 15.59 -7.79 1.93
N ALA A 107 15.67 -6.48 2.19
CA ALA A 107 16.39 -5.54 1.35
C ALA A 107 17.88 -5.89 1.25
N TYR A 108 18.53 -6.22 2.37
CA TYR A 108 19.92 -6.64 2.39
C TYR A 108 20.14 -7.89 1.54
N VAL A 109 19.30 -8.91 1.75
CA VAL A 109 19.41 -10.21 1.11
C VAL A 109 19.18 -10.15 -0.40
N PHE A 110 18.28 -9.28 -0.89
CA PHE A 110 17.90 -9.23 -2.31
C PHE A 110 18.45 -8.03 -3.09
N LEU A 111 18.68 -6.90 -2.45
CA LEU A 111 19.09 -5.66 -3.12
C LEU A 111 20.57 -5.35 -2.91
N VAL A 112 21.11 -5.65 -1.73
CA VAL A 112 22.49 -5.30 -1.36
C VAL A 112 23.45 -6.45 -1.64
N ARG A 113 23.06 -7.68 -1.33
CA ARG A 113 23.93 -8.84 -1.40
C ARG A 113 23.98 -9.43 -2.80
N GLN A 114 25.09 -9.21 -3.50
CA GLN A 114 25.32 -9.67 -4.88
C GLN A 114 25.90 -11.09 -5.00
N GLY A 115 26.28 -11.74 -3.89
CA GLY A 115 26.89 -13.08 -3.87
C GLY A 115 26.01 -14.17 -3.25
N PRO A 116 26.32 -15.47 -3.52
CA PRO A 116 25.54 -16.60 -3.01
C PRO A 116 25.52 -16.62 -1.48
N LEU A 117 24.37 -16.94 -0.89
CA LEU A 117 24.25 -17.11 0.55
C LEU A 117 24.85 -18.44 0.94
N VAL A 118 25.93 -18.43 1.72
CA VAL A 118 26.56 -19.65 2.21
C VAL A 118 26.21 -19.81 3.67
N ILE A 119 25.51 -20.89 4.02
CA ILE A 119 25.23 -21.27 5.40
C ILE A 119 25.94 -22.60 5.65
N ASN A 120 26.82 -22.64 6.66
CA ASN A 120 27.59 -23.82 7.03
C ASN A 120 28.35 -24.47 5.85
N GLY A 121 28.96 -23.65 4.99
CA GLY A 121 29.73 -24.11 3.82
C GLY A 121 28.89 -24.50 2.60
N LYS A 122 27.55 -24.50 2.67
CA LYS A 122 26.67 -24.79 1.53
C LYS A 122 26.07 -23.52 0.96
N THR A 123 26.17 -23.34 -0.36
CA THR A 123 25.50 -22.26 -1.10
C THR A 123 24.00 -22.54 -1.18
N LEU A 124 23.18 -21.66 -0.62
CA LEU A 124 21.74 -21.67 -0.78
C LEU A 124 21.37 -21.29 -2.21
N SER A 125 20.52 -22.11 -2.81
CA SER A 125 19.81 -21.79 -4.03
C SER A 125 18.82 -20.63 -3.82
N GLU A 126 18.35 -20.02 -4.91
CA GLU A 126 17.36 -18.94 -4.84
C GLU A 126 16.04 -19.39 -4.18
N ARG A 127 15.63 -20.64 -4.42
CA ARG A 127 14.43 -21.22 -3.80
C ARG A 127 14.61 -21.38 -2.31
N GLU A 128 15.75 -21.89 -1.86
CA GLU A 128 16.05 -22.04 -0.43
C GLU A 128 16.14 -20.67 0.25
N LYS A 129 16.78 -19.68 -0.39
CA LYS A 129 16.82 -18.29 0.07
C LYS A 129 15.41 -17.72 0.29
N LEU A 130 14.52 -17.86 -0.70
CA LEU A 130 13.13 -17.40 -0.57
C LEU A 130 12.38 -18.16 0.52
N LEU A 131 12.55 -19.48 0.60
CA LEU A 131 11.90 -20.31 1.62
C LEU A 131 12.37 -19.95 3.03
N SER A 132 13.68 -19.75 3.23
CA SER A 132 14.26 -19.34 4.50
C SER A 132 13.78 -17.94 4.92
N MET A 133 13.76 -16.97 4.00
CA MET A 133 13.25 -15.62 4.30
C MET A 133 11.75 -15.61 4.59
N SER A 134 10.98 -16.47 3.91
CA SER A 134 9.55 -16.66 4.18
C SER A 134 9.31 -17.31 5.54
N ALA A 135 10.09 -18.33 5.89
CA ALA A 135 10.03 -18.98 7.20
C ALA A 135 10.41 -18.02 8.33
N LEU A 136 11.47 -17.23 8.15
CA LEU A 136 11.85 -16.18 9.11
C LEU A 136 10.72 -15.16 9.29
N THR A 137 10.12 -14.72 8.19
CA THR A 137 8.98 -13.79 8.21
C THR A 137 7.81 -14.39 8.99
N PHE A 138 7.45 -15.65 8.71
CA PHE A 138 6.39 -16.35 9.42
C PHE A 138 6.68 -16.43 10.92
N ILE A 139 7.88 -16.87 11.32
CA ILE A 139 8.27 -16.97 12.72
C ILE A 139 8.19 -15.60 13.40
N MET A 140 8.76 -14.57 12.78
CA MET A 140 8.77 -13.22 13.33
C MET A 140 7.35 -12.67 13.52
N ILE A 141 6.48 -12.82 12.51
CA ILE A 141 5.11 -12.29 12.55
C ILE A 141 4.22 -13.03 13.55
N PHE A 142 4.31 -14.36 13.63
CA PHE A 142 3.38 -15.15 14.43
C PHE A 142 3.85 -15.44 15.86
N PHE A 143 5.17 -15.48 16.10
CA PHE A 143 5.72 -15.89 17.41
C PHE A 143 6.44 -14.77 18.15
N VAL A 144 6.95 -13.75 17.45
CA VAL A 144 7.82 -12.73 18.07
C VAL A 144 7.10 -11.39 18.26
N THR A 145 6.01 -11.13 17.53
CA THR A 145 5.39 -9.81 17.47
C THR A 145 3.87 -9.88 17.46
N SER A 146 3.22 -8.73 17.69
CA SER A 146 1.77 -8.57 17.64
C SER A 146 1.30 -7.95 16.31
N ILE A 147 2.13 -7.97 15.25
CA ILE A 147 1.81 -7.38 13.93
C ILE A 147 0.42 -7.81 13.46
N GLY A 148 0.08 -9.10 13.59
CA GLY A 148 -1.24 -9.61 13.22
C GLY A 148 -2.37 -8.90 13.98
N THR A 149 -2.31 -8.90 15.31
CA THR A 149 -3.33 -8.26 16.17
C THR A 149 -3.42 -6.76 15.91
N VAL A 150 -2.28 -6.07 15.75
CA VAL A 150 -2.25 -4.63 15.43
C VAL A 150 -2.90 -4.36 14.08
N PHE A 151 -2.58 -5.16 13.06
CA PHE A 151 -3.16 -5.01 11.73
C PHE A 151 -4.68 -5.26 11.75
N PHE A 152 -5.12 -6.38 12.31
CA PHE A 152 -6.55 -6.73 12.35
C PHE A 152 -7.37 -5.74 13.19
N SER A 153 -6.84 -5.28 14.33
CA SER A 153 -7.51 -4.26 15.15
C SER A 153 -7.61 -2.92 14.43
N ALA A 154 -6.57 -2.49 13.73
CA ALA A 154 -6.58 -1.26 12.96
C ALA A 154 -7.58 -1.28 11.81
N ILE A 155 -7.62 -2.38 11.04
CA ILE A 155 -8.60 -2.56 9.96
C ILE A 155 -10.02 -2.62 10.52
N SER A 156 -10.24 -3.36 11.60
CA SER A 156 -11.56 -3.46 12.26
C SER A 156 -12.06 -2.10 12.73
N LEU A 157 -11.20 -1.31 13.39
CA LEU A 157 -11.51 0.05 13.83
C LEU A 157 -11.83 0.95 12.63
N SER A 158 -11.03 0.87 11.57
CA SER A 158 -11.23 1.68 10.37
C SER A 158 -12.56 1.37 9.67
N ILE A 159 -12.92 0.08 9.54
CA ILE A 159 -14.20 -0.36 8.98
C ILE A 159 -15.34 0.14 9.87
N ALA A 160 -15.23 0.02 11.19
CA ALA A 160 -16.24 0.51 12.11
C ALA A 160 -16.47 2.02 11.95
N LEU A 161 -15.40 2.82 11.84
CA LEU A 161 -15.50 4.27 11.59
C LEU A 161 -16.23 4.58 10.29
N VAL A 162 -15.88 3.89 9.20
CA VAL A 162 -16.50 4.07 7.87
C VAL A 162 -17.97 3.66 7.89
N VAL A 163 -18.30 2.54 8.51
CA VAL A 163 -19.68 2.03 8.60
C VAL A 163 -20.55 2.95 9.46
N VAL A 164 -20.06 3.35 10.64
CA VAL A 164 -20.79 4.28 11.52
C VAL A 164 -21.03 5.61 10.82
N HIS A 165 -19.98 6.19 10.24
CA HIS A 165 -20.10 7.45 9.50
C HIS A 165 -21.05 7.30 8.30
N GLY A 166 -20.89 6.26 7.49
CA GLY A 166 -21.69 6.01 6.30
C GLY A 166 -23.16 5.70 6.60
N ALA A 167 -23.48 5.10 7.74
CA ALA A 167 -24.85 4.81 8.16
C ALA A 167 -25.57 6.06 8.70
N LEU A 168 -24.85 6.92 9.41
CA LEU A 168 -25.41 8.12 10.04
C LEU A 168 -25.46 9.32 9.10
N ARG A 169 -24.57 9.40 8.11
CA ARG A 169 -24.59 10.51 7.15
C ARG A 169 -25.74 10.38 6.16
N GLU A 170 -26.60 11.38 6.11
CA GLU A 170 -27.70 11.48 5.15
C GLU A 170 -27.15 11.80 3.76
N PRO A 171 -27.46 10.99 2.74
CA PRO A 171 -26.99 11.26 1.40
C PRO A 171 -27.82 12.38 0.73
N ASP A 172 -27.18 13.45 0.28
CA ASP A 172 -27.80 14.51 -0.52
C ASP A 172 -28.57 13.96 -1.74
N ASN A 173 -29.74 14.54 -2.02
CA ASN A 173 -30.61 14.09 -3.13
C ASN A 173 -30.02 14.34 -4.53
N LEU A 174 -28.84 14.97 -4.62
CA LEU A 174 -28.09 15.20 -5.85
C LEU A 174 -27.32 13.95 -6.34
N PHE A 175 -27.42 12.81 -5.63
CA PHE A 175 -26.74 11.55 -6.00
C PHE A 175 -27.43 10.72 -7.10
N LEU A 176 -28.39 11.30 -7.82
CA LEU A 176 -29.10 10.63 -8.91
C LEU A 176 -28.37 10.71 -10.27
N ASP A 177 -27.36 11.57 -10.43
CA ASP A 177 -26.69 11.79 -11.73
C ASP A 177 -25.29 11.13 -11.84
N ASP A 178 -24.69 10.66 -10.74
CA ASP A 178 -23.32 10.09 -10.74
C ASP A 178 -23.28 8.54 -10.68
N SER A 179 -24.45 7.88 -10.64
CA SER A 179 -24.55 6.41 -10.49
C SER A 179 -24.04 5.59 -11.70
N ASP A 180 -23.71 6.23 -12.82
CA ASP A 180 -23.20 5.54 -14.01
C ASP A 180 -21.67 5.34 -14.00
N SER A 181 -20.96 5.88 -13.02
CA SER A 181 -19.54 5.58 -12.82
C SER A 181 -19.35 4.48 -11.78
N GLN A 182 -19.72 3.24 -12.13
CA GLN A 182 -19.41 2.04 -11.35
C GLN A 182 -17.90 1.75 -11.31
N GLY A 183 -17.12 2.63 -10.67
CA GLY A 183 -15.73 2.41 -10.32
C GLY A 183 -15.64 1.58 -9.05
N SER A 184 -15.65 0.25 -9.21
CA SER A 184 -15.33 -0.74 -8.16
C SER A 184 -14.22 -0.23 -7.23
N ALA A 185 -14.26 -0.57 -5.93
CA ALA A 185 -13.20 -0.18 -4.98
C ALA A 185 -11.78 -0.47 -5.50
N PHE A 186 -11.66 -1.49 -6.34
CA PHE A 186 -10.45 -1.94 -7.02
C PHE A 186 -10.02 -1.12 -8.25
N SER A 187 -10.85 -0.23 -8.78
CA SER A 187 -10.53 0.59 -9.98
C SER A 187 -9.53 1.73 -9.74
N LEU A 188 -9.12 1.94 -8.47
CA LEU A 188 -8.07 2.91 -8.12
C LEU A 188 -6.67 2.33 -8.31
N PHE A 189 -6.53 1.02 -8.48
CA PHE A 189 -5.26 0.39 -8.81
C PHE A 189 -5.09 0.39 -10.32
N PRO A 190 -4.04 1.04 -10.88
CA PRO A 190 -3.74 0.90 -12.29
C PRO A 190 -3.48 -0.58 -12.60
N SER A 191 -4.24 -1.15 -13.53
CA SER A 191 -4.04 -2.50 -14.05
C SER A 191 -2.79 -2.52 -14.93
N SER A 192 -1.61 -2.40 -14.33
CA SER A 192 -0.33 -2.51 -15.03
C SER A 192 0.29 -3.89 -14.79
N PHE A 193 -0.47 -4.95 -15.05
CA PHE A 193 0.10 -6.27 -15.29
C PHE A 193 0.17 -6.47 -16.81
N PRO A 194 1.37 -6.56 -17.42
CA PRO A 194 1.48 -6.94 -18.81
C PRO A 194 0.95 -8.36 -18.95
N THR A 195 -0.16 -8.54 -19.65
CA THR A 195 -0.61 -9.85 -20.12
C THR A 195 0.47 -10.42 -21.03
N PRO A 196 1.04 -11.61 -20.77
CA PRO A 196 1.93 -12.24 -21.72
C PRO A 196 1.14 -12.48 -23.02
N SER A 197 1.59 -11.87 -24.11
CA SER A 197 1.06 -12.18 -25.43
C SER A 197 1.36 -13.64 -25.72
N LEU A 198 0.34 -14.49 -25.70
CA LEU A 198 0.44 -15.81 -26.32
C LEU A 198 0.74 -15.56 -27.81
N ALA A 199 1.99 -15.76 -28.19
CA ALA A 199 2.36 -15.85 -29.58
C ALA A 199 1.61 -17.05 -30.16
N SER A 200 0.56 -16.78 -30.95
CA SER A 200 -0.05 -17.77 -31.83
C SER A 200 0.96 -18.07 -32.94
N ASN A 201 1.83 -19.05 -32.71
CA ASN A 201 2.55 -19.69 -33.79
C ASN A 201 1.71 -20.88 -34.26
N VAL A 202 1.15 -20.69 -35.47
CA VAL A 202 0.75 -21.66 -36.51
C VAL A 202 0.06 -22.94 -36.05
#